data_AF-A0A7Z7FNC1-F1
#
_entry.id   AF-A0A7Z7FNC1-F1
#
_cell.length_a   1.000
_cell.length_b   1.000
_cell.length_c   1.000
_cell.angle_alpha   90.00
_cell.angle_beta   90.00
_cell.angle_gamma   90.00
#
_symmetry.space_group_name_H-M   'P 1'
#
loop_
_entity.id
_entity.type
_entity.pdbx_description
1 polymer ?
#
loop_
_entity_poly.entity_id
_entity_poly.type
_entity_poly.pdbx_seq_one_letter_code
_entity_poly.pdbx_strand_id
1 'polypeptide(L)'
;MTYSFPPSLYPLRNYLREKGISVDAFDTELEAAKAAQRVIGGIRAPATDSEARQALIELQGIVSAKWYAVRAMPGTQRMAAATPRPIERQHRIGESVIERNIRNEGFDVYMPAFWKDIKHQRTNKIMAKRFPLLVGYVFVNIRERDFERVRRTEGVMCFLRPSPDMPPASFKDEVIGALMLADMEAKRGYDTEREEREKLAKQHRRNALNRQLGLILPKGRRKKVSMRYAAEQAMNELSPATRERVLLILKELEEIETVDPLAKLAIAS
;
A
#
# COMPACT_ATOMS: atom_id res chain seq x y z
N MET A 1 11.95 36.62 -26.34
CA MET A 1 13.19 36.35 -25.59
C MET A 1 13.07 34.92 -25.13
N THR A 2 13.98 34.04 -25.52
CA THR A 2 13.93 32.64 -25.09
C THR A 2 14.25 32.55 -23.60
N TYR A 3 13.42 31.83 -22.85
CA TYR A 3 13.62 31.61 -21.43
C TYR A 3 14.83 30.70 -21.21
N SER A 4 15.78 31.16 -20.39
CA SER A 4 16.93 30.38 -20.00
C SER A 4 16.80 29.94 -18.55
N PHE A 5 16.91 28.64 -18.30
CA PHE A 5 16.87 28.13 -16.93
C PHE A 5 18.02 28.71 -16.10
N PRO A 6 17.76 29.14 -14.86
CA PRO A 6 18.82 29.50 -13.92
C PRO A 6 19.65 28.24 -13.55
N PRO A 7 20.93 28.40 -13.14
CA PRO A 7 21.80 27.29 -12.76
C PRO A 7 21.21 26.33 -11.71
N SER A 8 20.40 26.86 -10.79
CA SER A 8 19.70 26.07 -9.77
C SER A 8 18.66 25.09 -10.34
N LEU A 9 18.21 25.29 -11.57
CA LEU A 9 17.23 24.45 -12.27
C LEU A 9 17.87 23.63 -13.40
N TYR A 10 19.20 23.56 -13.49
CA TYR A 10 19.88 22.76 -14.51
C TYR A 10 19.59 21.26 -14.43
N PRO A 11 19.44 20.62 -13.25
CA PRO A 11 19.06 19.22 -13.21
C PRO A 11 17.67 18.97 -13.81
N LEU A 12 16.70 19.85 -13.56
CA LEU A 12 15.38 19.82 -14.20
C LEU A 12 15.50 20.02 -15.71
N ARG A 13 16.28 21.00 -16.17
CA ARG A 13 16.53 21.22 -17.61
C ARG A 13 17.12 19.98 -18.28
N ASN A 14 18.12 19.36 -17.65
CA ASN A 14 18.78 18.17 -18.21
C ASN A 14 17.82 16.97 -18.23
N TYR A 15 17.01 16.81 -17.18
CA TYR A 15 15.96 15.78 -17.13
C TYR A 15 14.91 15.96 -18.24
N LEU A 16 14.47 17.19 -18.52
CA LEU A 16 13.54 17.46 -19.62
C LEU A 16 14.17 17.12 -20.98
N ARG A 17 15.46 17.44 -21.15
CA ARG A 17 16.22 17.08 -22.36
C ARG A 17 16.34 15.57 -22.53
N GLU A 18 16.62 14.82 -21.46
CA GLU A 18 16.63 13.34 -21.47
C GLU A 18 15.28 12.74 -21.85
N LYS A 19 14.18 13.40 -21.46
CA LYS A 19 12.81 13.01 -21.84
C LYS A 19 12.39 13.49 -23.24
N GLY A 20 13.32 14.04 -24.03
CA GLY A 20 13.11 14.42 -25.42
C GLY A 20 12.41 15.77 -25.61
N ILE A 21 12.35 16.63 -24.59
CA ILE A 21 11.73 17.94 -24.68
C ILE A 21 12.78 18.99 -25.07
N SER A 22 12.44 19.80 -26.09
CA SER A 22 13.26 20.94 -26.51
C SER A 22 13.19 22.07 -25.48
N VAL A 23 14.19 22.11 -24.60
CA VAL A 23 14.34 23.12 -23.54
C VAL A 23 14.70 24.52 -24.06
N ASP A 24 15.18 24.62 -25.30
CA ASP A 24 15.57 25.89 -25.94
C ASP A 24 14.39 26.60 -26.62
N ALA A 25 13.22 25.94 -26.67
CA ALA A 25 12.00 26.43 -27.31
C ALA A 25 11.00 27.09 -26.35
N PHE A 26 11.35 27.27 -25.08
CA PHE A 26 10.45 27.91 -24.11
C PHE A 26 10.60 29.42 -24.17
N ASP A 27 9.48 30.13 -24.30
CA ASP A 27 9.45 31.59 -24.30
C ASP A 27 9.19 32.17 -22.90
N THR A 28 8.54 31.41 -22.02
CA THR A 28 8.18 31.85 -20.65
C THR A 28 8.46 30.80 -19.57
N GLU A 29 8.61 31.26 -18.31
CA GLU A 29 8.71 30.38 -17.13
C GLU A 29 7.47 29.47 -16.99
N LEU A 30 6.29 29.98 -17.35
CA LEU A 30 5.02 29.26 -17.32
C LEU A 30 4.99 28.08 -18.31
N GLU A 31 5.51 28.26 -19.52
CA GLU A 31 5.61 27.19 -20.51
C GLU A 31 6.57 26.09 -20.07
N ALA A 32 7.74 26.48 -19.57
CA ALA A 32 8.72 25.56 -19.00
C ALA A 32 8.12 24.76 -17.82
N ALA A 33 7.39 25.43 -16.92
CA ALA A 33 6.74 24.79 -15.77
C ALA A 33 5.61 23.83 -16.18
N LYS A 34 4.76 24.21 -17.15
CA LYS A 34 3.70 23.34 -17.68
C LYS A 34 4.26 22.13 -18.44
N ALA A 35 5.35 22.32 -19.18
CA ALA A 35 6.04 21.21 -19.85
C ALA A 35 6.65 20.25 -18.83
N ALA A 36 7.32 20.78 -17.81
CA ALA A 36 7.88 19.97 -16.73
C ALA A 36 6.82 19.20 -15.94
N GLN A 37 5.70 19.84 -15.65
CA GLN A 37 4.56 19.22 -14.98
C GLN A 37 3.95 18.08 -15.81
N ARG A 38 3.83 18.22 -17.13
CA ARG A 38 3.32 17.15 -18.00
C ARG A 38 4.17 15.88 -17.94
N VAL A 39 5.47 16.02 -17.72
CA VAL A 39 6.43 14.91 -17.70
C VAL A 39 6.55 14.28 -16.33
N ILE A 40 6.65 15.13 -15.29
CA ILE A 40 6.93 14.68 -13.92
C ILE A 40 5.63 14.35 -13.18
N GLY A 41 4.54 15.08 -13.47
CA GLY A 41 3.26 14.95 -12.76
C GLY A 41 3.31 15.44 -11.31
N GLY A 42 2.22 15.22 -10.57
CA GLY A 42 2.21 15.34 -9.10
C GLY A 42 2.03 16.73 -8.48
N ILE A 43 2.17 17.82 -9.24
CA ILE A 43 1.97 19.20 -8.76
C ILE A 43 0.84 19.88 -9.53
N ARG A 44 0.13 20.83 -8.90
CA ARG A 44 -0.90 21.65 -9.56
C ARG A 44 -0.27 22.49 -10.69
N ALA A 45 -1.00 22.65 -11.80
CA ALA A 45 -0.52 23.45 -12.91
C ALA A 45 -0.44 24.93 -12.49
N PRO A 46 0.72 25.58 -12.65
CA PRO A 46 0.83 27.01 -12.36
C PRO A 46 -0.06 27.79 -13.34
N ALA A 47 -0.81 28.77 -12.81
CA ALA A 47 -1.66 29.65 -13.59
C ALA A 47 -0.98 30.99 -13.90
N THR A 48 -0.01 31.40 -13.07
CA THR A 48 0.73 32.67 -13.17
C THR A 48 2.24 32.45 -13.19
N ASP A 49 3.01 33.44 -13.66
CA ASP A 49 4.48 33.35 -13.72
C ASP A 49 5.12 33.25 -12.32
N SER A 50 4.55 33.92 -11.31
CA SER A 50 5.04 33.79 -9.92
C SER A 50 4.85 32.38 -9.36
N GLU A 51 3.75 31.71 -9.71
CA GLU A 51 3.52 30.30 -9.35
C GLU A 51 4.39 29.36 -10.17
N ALA A 52 4.68 29.71 -11.43
CA ALA A 52 5.53 28.91 -12.31
C ALA A 52 6.94 28.74 -11.75
N ARG A 53 7.53 29.82 -11.21
CA ARG A 53 8.84 29.77 -10.58
C ARG A 53 8.87 28.86 -9.35
N GLN A 54 7.85 28.93 -8.50
CA GLN A 54 7.72 28.07 -7.32
C GLN A 54 7.52 26.60 -7.74
N ALA A 55 6.65 26.35 -8.72
CA ALA A 55 6.43 25.02 -9.27
C ALA A 55 7.72 24.43 -9.88
N LEU A 56 8.52 25.22 -10.59
CA LEU A 56 9.82 24.77 -11.12
C LEU A 56 10.80 24.39 -10.02
N ILE A 57 10.84 25.13 -8.90
CA ILE A 57 11.67 24.78 -7.74
C ILE A 57 11.21 23.46 -7.11
N GLU A 58 9.90 23.26 -6.99
CA GLU A 58 9.34 22.02 -6.45
C GLU A 58 9.59 20.82 -7.38
N LEU A 59 9.39 20.99 -8.69
CA LEU A 59 9.68 19.99 -9.71
C LEU A 59 11.18 19.66 -9.78
N GLN A 60 12.04 20.67 -9.67
CA GLN A 60 13.49 20.49 -9.51
C GLN A 60 13.80 19.69 -8.24
N GLY A 61 13.10 19.97 -7.14
CA GLY A 61 13.19 19.21 -5.90
C GLY A 61 12.88 17.73 -6.11
N ILE A 62 11.85 17.40 -6.90
CA ILE A 62 11.48 16.03 -7.27
C ILE A 62 12.56 15.39 -8.15
N VAL A 63 13.05 16.08 -9.19
CA VAL A 63 14.08 15.58 -10.10
C VAL A 63 15.43 15.36 -9.40
N SER A 64 15.73 16.19 -8.40
CA SER A 64 16.95 16.06 -7.58
C SER A 64 16.85 15.01 -6.48
N ALA A 65 15.65 14.49 -6.21
CA ALA A 65 15.42 13.54 -5.14
C ALA A 65 16.02 12.19 -5.53
N LYS A 66 16.89 11.65 -4.68
CA LYS A 66 17.58 10.39 -4.92
C LYS A 66 17.35 9.45 -3.76
N TRP A 67 17.35 8.16 -4.06
CA TRP A 67 17.27 7.14 -3.03
C TRP A 67 18.65 6.92 -2.41
N TYR A 68 18.72 6.95 -1.09
CA TYR A 68 19.94 6.68 -0.34
C TYR A 68 19.72 5.52 0.61
N ALA A 69 20.72 4.66 0.75
CA ALA A 69 20.67 3.59 1.74
C ALA A 69 21.13 4.08 3.11
N VAL A 70 20.35 3.73 4.11
CA VAL A 70 20.53 4.09 5.52
C VAL A 70 20.67 2.82 6.34
N ARG A 71 21.65 2.82 7.23
CA ARG A 71 21.79 1.78 8.25
C ARG A 71 20.82 2.06 9.39
N ALA A 72 19.93 1.12 9.66
CA ALA A 72 18.97 1.17 10.74
C ALA A 72 19.61 0.74 12.07
N MET A 73 19.19 1.39 13.17
CA MET A 73 19.53 0.96 14.52
C MET A 73 18.95 -0.43 14.81
N PRO A 74 19.67 -1.30 15.54
CA PRO A 74 19.12 -2.58 15.96
C PRO A 74 17.79 -2.42 16.70
N GLY A 75 16.81 -3.26 16.34
CA GLY A 75 15.48 -3.25 16.97
C GLY A 75 14.46 -2.26 16.38
N THR A 76 14.85 -1.36 15.47
CA THR A 76 13.92 -0.38 14.87
C THR A 76 13.21 -0.89 13.61
N GLN A 77 13.67 -1.99 13.03
CA GLN A 77 12.99 -2.70 11.93
C GLN A 77 11.85 -3.62 12.40
N ARG A 78 11.52 -3.63 13.70
CA ARG A 78 10.34 -4.34 14.19
C ARG A 78 9.07 -3.66 13.69
N MET A 79 8.01 -4.45 13.50
CA MET A 79 6.68 -3.94 13.17
C MET A 79 6.23 -2.96 14.25
N ALA A 80 5.84 -1.77 13.84
CA ALA A 80 5.43 -0.71 14.75
C ALA A 80 4.01 -0.96 15.26
N ALA A 81 3.71 -0.51 16.48
CA ALA A 81 2.36 -0.58 17.04
C ALA A 81 1.38 0.23 16.19
N ALA A 82 0.10 -0.16 16.05
CA ALA A 82 -0.83 0.58 15.19
C ALA A 82 -0.86 2.08 15.52
N THR A 83 -0.81 2.94 14.50
CA THR A 83 -0.84 4.40 14.65
C THR A 83 -2.16 4.82 15.32
N PRO A 84 -2.16 5.72 16.32
CA PRO A 84 -3.38 6.08 17.04
C PRO A 84 -4.41 6.77 16.15
N ARG A 85 -3.97 7.49 15.10
CA ARG A 85 -4.82 8.25 14.17
C ARG A 85 -5.54 7.32 13.18
N PRO A 86 -6.89 7.26 13.19
CA PRO A 86 -7.65 6.32 12.35
C PRO A 86 -7.45 6.50 10.84
N ILE A 87 -7.34 7.75 10.38
CA ILE A 87 -7.20 8.09 8.95
C ILE A 87 -5.88 7.55 8.39
N GLU A 88 -4.80 7.65 9.17
CA GLU A 88 -3.47 7.18 8.77
C GLU A 88 -3.31 5.66 8.92
N ARG A 89 -4.21 4.96 9.65
CA ARG A 89 -4.06 3.51 9.90
C ARG A 89 -4.15 2.68 8.63
N GLN A 90 -5.02 3.02 7.69
CA GLN A 90 -5.24 2.22 6.48
C GLN A 90 -4.00 2.20 5.57
N HIS A 91 -3.29 3.31 5.45
CA HIS A 91 -2.09 3.43 4.61
C HIS A 91 -0.80 3.00 5.31
N ARG A 92 -0.82 2.75 6.62
CA ARG A 92 0.36 2.47 7.46
C ARG A 92 0.36 1.08 8.10
N ILE A 93 -0.47 0.17 7.60
CA ILE A 93 -0.59 -1.19 8.16
C ILE A 93 0.74 -1.94 7.98
N GLY A 94 1.30 -2.43 9.09
CA GLY A 94 2.53 -3.22 9.08
C GLY A 94 3.80 -2.42 8.81
N GLU A 95 3.78 -1.10 8.95
CA GLU A 95 5.01 -0.29 8.90
C GLU A 95 5.99 -0.70 10.01
N SER A 96 7.29 -0.56 9.76
CA SER A 96 8.32 -0.68 10.80
C SER A 96 8.47 0.61 11.61
N VAL A 97 9.09 0.52 12.79
CA VAL A 97 9.29 1.70 13.65
C VAL A 97 10.13 2.75 12.94
N ILE A 98 11.18 2.34 12.22
CA ILE A 98 12.02 3.26 11.45
C ILE A 98 11.27 3.91 10.28
N GLU A 99 10.48 3.15 9.51
CA GLU A 99 9.68 3.73 8.42
C GLU A 99 8.68 4.75 8.97
N ARG A 100 8.07 4.45 10.12
CA ARG A 100 7.18 5.39 10.81
C ARG A 100 7.89 6.69 11.15
N ASN A 101 9.04 6.59 11.81
CA ASN A 101 9.77 7.76 12.30
C ASN A 101 10.22 8.65 11.13
N ILE A 102 10.74 8.04 10.06
CA ILE A 102 11.17 8.77 8.86
C ILE A 102 9.99 9.41 8.12
N ARG A 103 8.85 8.72 8.00
CA ARG A 103 7.63 9.32 7.41
C ARG A 103 7.06 10.45 8.24
N ASN A 104 7.14 10.36 9.57
CA ASN A 104 6.70 11.43 10.46
C ASN A 104 7.52 12.71 10.28
N GLU A 105 8.79 12.60 9.87
CA GLU A 105 9.66 13.73 9.50
C GLU A 105 9.37 14.29 8.09
N GLY A 106 8.44 13.67 7.35
CA GLY A 106 8.03 14.08 6.01
C GLY A 106 8.90 13.51 4.88
N PHE A 107 9.68 12.46 5.15
CA PHE A 107 10.49 11.79 4.13
C PHE A 107 9.85 10.50 3.64
N ASP A 108 10.02 10.23 2.34
CA ASP A 108 9.63 8.95 1.76
C ASP A 108 10.67 7.89 2.07
N VAL A 109 10.18 6.73 2.47
CA VAL A 109 11.01 5.63 2.96
C VAL A 109 10.49 4.31 2.44
N TYR A 110 11.42 3.46 2.07
CA TYR A 110 11.15 2.13 1.58
C TYR A 110 12.06 1.11 2.29
N MET A 111 11.43 0.15 2.95
CA MET A 111 12.13 -1.01 3.51
C MET A 111 11.60 -2.29 2.86
N PRO A 112 12.40 -2.96 2.02
CA PRO A 112 12.02 -4.24 1.44
C PRO A 112 11.68 -5.26 2.52
N ALA A 113 10.57 -5.98 2.37
CA ALA A 113 10.04 -6.81 3.44
C ALA A 113 9.06 -7.88 2.95
N PHE A 114 9.04 -9.02 3.64
CA PHE A 114 8.11 -10.11 3.36
C PHE A 114 7.18 -10.37 4.56
N TRP A 115 6.04 -10.98 4.28
CA TRP A 115 5.05 -11.34 5.29
C TRP A 115 5.08 -12.83 5.56
N LYS A 116 4.94 -13.19 6.84
CA LYS A 116 4.89 -14.59 7.26
C LYS A 116 3.92 -14.76 8.41
N ASP A 117 3.17 -15.86 8.36
CA ASP A 117 2.31 -16.26 9.47
C ASP A 117 3.13 -16.95 10.56
N ILE A 118 3.00 -16.44 11.78
CA ILE A 118 3.62 -17.00 12.96
C ILE A 118 2.52 -17.46 13.89
N LYS A 119 2.64 -18.69 14.35
CA LYS A 119 1.78 -19.21 15.40
C LYS A 119 2.34 -18.78 16.75
N HIS A 120 1.55 -18.02 17.51
CA HIS A 120 1.90 -17.67 18.88
C HIS A 120 1.97 -18.94 19.74
N GLN A 121 3.11 -19.21 20.38
CA GLN A 121 3.34 -20.45 21.11
C GLN A 121 2.31 -20.69 22.24
N ARG A 122 2.04 -19.67 23.07
CA ARG A 122 1.07 -19.77 24.19
C ARG A 122 -0.40 -19.81 23.75
N THR A 123 -0.84 -18.87 22.91
CA THR A 123 -2.27 -18.70 22.56
C THR A 123 -2.69 -19.49 21.33
N ASN A 124 -1.74 -20.11 20.62
CA ASN A 124 -1.92 -20.78 19.33
C ASN A 124 -2.56 -19.90 18.24
N LYS A 125 -2.69 -18.59 18.47
CA LYS A 125 -3.23 -17.64 17.48
C LYS A 125 -2.23 -17.48 16.35
N ILE A 126 -2.71 -17.54 15.12
CA ILE A 126 -1.91 -17.27 13.93
C ILE A 126 -1.89 -15.75 13.73
N MET A 127 -0.69 -15.19 13.63
CA MET A 127 -0.47 -13.75 13.46
C MET A 127 0.38 -13.53 12.23
N ALA A 128 -0.09 -12.69 11.32
CA ALA A 128 0.71 -12.20 10.21
C ALA A 128 1.73 -11.19 10.74
N LYS A 129 3.01 -11.44 10.47
CA LYS A 129 4.11 -10.55 10.84
C LYS A 129 4.93 -10.20 9.61
N ARG A 130 5.28 -8.92 9.50
CA ARG A 130 6.21 -8.42 8.48
C ARG A 130 7.65 -8.53 8.99
N PHE A 131 8.54 -9.00 8.13
CA PHE A 131 9.96 -9.12 8.38
C PHE A 131 10.77 -8.36 7.32
N PRO A 132 11.84 -7.66 7.69
CA PRO A 132 12.72 -7.02 6.72
C PRO A 132 13.42 -8.07 5.87
N LEU A 133 13.48 -7.85 4.55
CA LEU A 133 14.27 -8.66 3.63
C LEU A 133 15.76 -8.30 3.75
N LEU A 134 16.06 -7.01 3.85
CA LEU A 134 17.40 -6.48 4.08
C LEU A 134 17.55 -6.01 5.54
N VAL A 135 17.99 -6.92 6.40
CA VAL A 135 18.17 -6.64 7.83
C VAL A 135 19.24 -5.58 8.02
N GLY A 136 18.91 -4.52 8.77
CA GLY A 136 19.79 -3.40 9.07
C GLY A 136 19.80 -2.29 8.03
N TYR A 137 19.09 -2.42 6.90
CA TYR A 137 19.09 -1.41 5.83
C TYR A 137 17.69 -0.95 5.46
N VAL A 138 17.61 0.35 5.13
CA VAL A 138 16.39 1.02 4.68
C VAL A 138 16.77 2.03 3.61
N PHE A 139 15.91 2.25 2.62
CA PHE A 139 16.10 3.26 1.60
C PHE A 139 15.24 4.49 1.91
N VAL A 140 15.83 5.68 1.80
CA VAL A 140 15.14 6.95 2.00
C VAL A 140 15.28 7.79 0.75
N ASN A 141 14.19 8.40 0.32
CA ASN A 141 14.21 9.37 -0.78
C ASN A 141 14.45 10.77 -0.20
N ILE A 142 15.57 11.38 -0.59
CA ILE A 142 16.03 12.63 0.01
C ILE A 142 16.40 13.61 -1.11
N ARG A 143 16.07 14.88 -0.90
CA ARG A 143 16.54 16.01 -1.72
C ARG A 143 17.95 16.42 -1.25
N GLU A 144 18.80 16.94 -2.13
CA GLU A 144 20.25 17.13 -1.90
C GLU A 144 20.67 17.96 -0.64
N ARG A 145 19.73 18.51 0.15
CA ARG A 145 19.99 19.29 1.38
C ARG A 145 19.46 18.70 2.69
N ASP A 146 18.75 17.57 2.67
CA ASP A 146 18.04 17.07 3.87
C ASP A 146 18.77 15.95 4.65
N PHE A 147 20.02 15.62 4.31
CA PHE A 147 20.78 14.52 4.94
C PHE A 147 20.85 14.60 6.47
N GLU A 148 21.09 15.79 7.01
CA GLU A 148 21.25 15.99 8.45
C GLU A 148 19.93 15.78 9.20
N ARG A 149 18.80 16.13 8.59
CA ARG A 149 17.47 15.92 9.18
C ARG A 149 17.16 14.43 9.31
N VAL A 150 17.41 13.67 8.24
CA VAL A 150 17.23 12.20 8.26
C VAL A 150 18.19 11.53 9.24
N ARG A 151 19.42 12.04 9.36
CA ARG A 151 20.40 11.50 10.32
C ARG A 151 19.97 11.69 11.78
N ARG A 152 19.24 12.76 12.08
CA ARG A 152 18.71 13.04 13.43
C ARG A 152 17.46 12.25 13.77
N THR A 153 16.82 11.62 12.79
CA THR A 153 15.61 10.82 13.02
C THR A 153 15.92 9.61 13.88
N GLU A 154 15.04 9.34 14.85
CA GLU A 154 15.17 8.17 15.72
C GLU A 154 15.12 6.87 14.92
N GLY A 155 16.18 6.08 15.06
CA GLY A 155 16.33 4.77 14.44
C GLY A 155 17.29 4.74 13.26
N VAL A 156 17.80 5.89 12.82
CA VAL A 156 18.84 6.02 11.82
C VAL A 156 20.22 6.00 12.48
N MET A 157 21.14 5.16 12.00
CA MET A 157 22.54 5.19 12.43
C MET A 157 23.39 6.09 11.54
N CYS A 158 23.46 5.76 10.26
CA CYS A 158 24.28 6.47 9.29
C CYS A 158 23.85 6.15 7.86
N PHE A 159 24.22 7.02 6.94
CA PHE A 159 24.16 6.74 5.51
C PHE A 159 25.27 5.79 5.09
N LEU A 160 24.94 4.85 4.21
CA LEU A 160 25.93 4.00 3.59
C LEU A 160 26.82 4.82 2.66
N ARG A 161 28.14 4.65 2.84
CA ARG A 161 29.17 5.29 2.02
C ARG A 161 30.06 4.20 1.43
N PRO A 162 30.41 4.25 0.13
CA PRO A 162 31.36 3.31 -0.46
C PRO A 162 32.76 3.42 0.16
N SER A 163 33.16 4.64 0.53
CA SER A 163 34.44 4.97 1.16
C SER A 163 34.22 6.14 2.14
N PRO A 164 35.03 6.30 3.21
CA PRO A 164 34.85 7.39 4.18
C PRO A 164 34.81 8.80 3.57
N ASP A 165 35.61 9.03 2.53
CA ASP A 165 35.77 10.32 1.85
C ASP A 165 34.76 10.54 0.71
N MET A 166 33.97 9.52 0.38
CA MET A 166 33.00 9.57 -0.71
C MET A 166 31.60 9.95 -0.18
N PRO A 167 30.76 10.59 -1.02
CA PRO A 167 29.39 10.89 -0.66
C PRO A 167 28.58 9.59 -0.42
N PRO A 168 27.44 9.70 0.29
CA PRO A 168 26.50 8.60 0.45
C PRO A 168 26.16 7.91 -0.88
N ALA A 169 26.06 6.58 -0.85
CA ALA A 169 25.67 5.80 -2.02
C ALA A 169 24.23 6.12 -2.43
N SER A 170 24.07 6.67 -3.63
CA SER A 170 22.77 6.93 -4.26
C SER A 170 22.35 5.79 -5.17
N PHE A 171 21.06 5.45 -5.14
CA PHE A 171 20.44 4.44 -5.98
C PHE A 171 19.52 5.09 -7.00
N LYS A 172 19.47 4.51 -8.20
CA LYS A 172 18.52 4.93 -9.24
C LYS A 172 17.10 4.57 -8.84
N ASP A 173 16.15 5.43 -9.19
CA ASP A 173 14.73 5.20 -8.93
C ASP A 173 14.22 3.91 -9.57
N GLU A 174 14.67 3.59 -10.79
CA GLU A 174 14.31 2.36 -11.50
C GLU A 174 14.61 1.09 -10.70
N VAL A 175 15.75 1.05 -9.99
CA VAL A 175 16.19 -0.12 -9.22
C VAL A 175 15.31 -0.29 -7.97
N ILE A 176 15.03 0.81 -7.28
CA ILE A 176 14.18 0.80 -6.08
C ILE A 176 12.72 0.51 -6.47
N GLY A 177 12.23 1.14 -7.54
CA GLY A 177 10.90 0.91 -8.10
C GLY A 177 10.67 -0.54 -8.52
N ALA A 178 11.66 -1.19 -9.14
CA ALA A 178 11.57 -2.62 -9.47
C ALA A 178 11.45 -3.50 -8.21
N LEU A 179 12.22 -3.20 -7.15
CA LEU A 179 12.10 -3.90 -5.87
C LEU A 179 10.72 -3.66 -5.23
N MET A 180 10.22 -2.43 -5.25
CA MET A 180 8.90 -2.08 -4.71
C MET A 180 7.79 -2.84 -5.43
N LEU A 181 7.87 -2.96 -6.75
CA LEU A 181 6.90 -3.71 -7.56
C LEU A 181 6.91 -5.20 -7.19
N ALA A 182 8.10 -5.81 -7.11
CA ALA A 182 8.24 -7.21 -6.72
C ALA A 182 7.69 -7.49 -5.31
N ASP A 183 7.95 -6.60 -4.35
CA ASP A 183 7.42 -6.71 -2.98
C ASP A 183 5.89 -6.60 -2.96
N MET A 184 5.31 -5.70 -3.77
CA MET A 184 3.85 -5.57 -3.90
C MET A 184 3.21 -6.83 -4.49
N GLU A 185 3.82 -7.44 -5.50
CA GLU A 185 3.34 -8.69 -6.09
C GLU A 185 3.42 -9.86 -5.10
N ALA A 186 4.56 -10.00 -4.40
CA ALA A 186 4.74 -11.01 -3.36
C ALA A 186 3.72 -10.85 -2.23
N LYS A 187 3.42 -9.59 -1.84
CA LYS A 187 2.41 -9.29 -0.83
C LYS A 187 1.00 -9.70 -1.29
N ARG A 188 0.61 -9.37 -2.52
CA ARG A 188 -0.69 -9.80 -3.09
C ARG A 188 -0.81 -11.32 -3.10
N GLY A 189 0.26 -12.03 -3.50
CA GLY A 189 0.30 -13.49 -3.46
C GLY A 189 0.07 -14.04 -2.05
N TYR A 190 0.80 -13.53 -1.06
CA TYR A 190 0.64 -13.92 0.34
C TYR A 190 -0.78 -13.67 0.88
N ASP A 191 -1.40 -12.54 0.53
CA ASP A 191 -2.75 -12.20 0.99
C ASP A 191 -3.79 -13.18 0.41
N THR A 192 -3.69 -13.49 -0.89
CA THR A 192 -4.53 -14.51 -1.55
C THR A 192 -4.38 -15.88 -0.90
N GLU A 193 -3.13 -16.36 -0.75
CA GLU A 193 -2.86 -17.67 -0.11
C GLU A 193 -3.40 -17.73 1.33
N ARG A 194 -3.32 -16.61 2.05
CA ARG A 194 -3.84 -16.53 3.41
C ARG A 194 -5.37 -16.60 3.43
N GLU A 195 -6.06 -15.89 2.54
CA GLU A 195 -7.51 -15.97 2.42
C GLU A 195 -7.98 -17.39 2.09
N GLU A 196 -7.30 -18.07 1.18
CA GLU A 196 -7.57 -19.47 0.83
C GLU A 196 -7.40 -20.40 2.04
N ARG A 197 -6.30 -20.25 2.77
CA ARG A 197 -6.06 -21.00 4.02
C ARG A 197 -7.14 -20.74 5.06
N GLU A 198 -7.59 -19.49 5.21
CA GLU A 198 -8.69 -19.15 6.12
C GLU A 198 -10.04 -19.75 5.67
N LYS A 199 -10.34 -19.75 4.37
CA LYS A 199 -11.54 -20.39 3.80
C LYS A 199 -11.53 -21.90 4.05
N LEU A 200 -10.42 -22.57 3.76
CA LEU A 200 -10.25 -24.01 4.01
C LEU A 200 -10.36 -24.34 5.51
N ALA A 201 -9.71 -23.56 6.38
CA ALA A 201 -9.79 -23.75 7.82
C ALA A 201 -11.23 -23.61 8.35
N LYS A 202 -12.00 -22.63 7.84
CA LYS A 202 -13.42 -22.46 8.15
C LYS A 202 -14.25 -23.67 7.69
N GLN A 203 -14.00 -24.18 6.48
CA GLN A 203 -14.66 -25.38 5.96
C GLN A 203 -14.34 -26.62 6.81
N HIS A 204 -13.07 -26.86 7.14
CA HIS A 204 -12.67 -27.97 8.01
C HIS A 204 -13.32 -27.87 9.39
N ARG A 205 -13.38 -26.66 9.99
CA ARG A 205 -14.06 -26.44 11.28
C ARG A 205 -15.55 -26.73 11.19
N ARG A 206 -16.23 -26.27 10.13
CA ARG A 206 -17.66 -26.58 9.88
C ARG A 206 -17.88 -28.09 9.76
N ASN A 207 -17.02 -28.79 9.02
CA ASN A 207 -17.12 -30.24 8.83
C ASN A 207 -16.88 -31.00 10.14
N ALA A 208 -15.89 -30.59 10.95
CA ALA A 208 -15.62 -31.19 12.26
C ALA A 208 -16.80 -30.99 13.23
N LEU A 209 -17.34 -29.76 13.31
CA LEU A 209 -18.53 -29.47 14.12
C LEU A 209 -19.73 -30.28 13.64
N ASN A 210 -19.91 -30.39 12.32
CA ASN A 210 -20.98 -31.19 11.72
C ASN A 210 -20.87 -32.68 12.09
N ARG A 211 -19.65 -33.23 12.17
CA ARG A 211 -19.42 -34.61 12.63
C ARG A 211 -19.73 -34.76 14.12
N GLN A 212 -19.24 -33.85 14.96
CA GLN A 212 -19.50 -33.87 16.41
C GLN A 212 -20.99 -33.77 16.75
N LEU A 213 -21.74 -32.90 16.06
CA LEU A 213 -23.19 -32.82 16.21
C LEU A 213 -23.89 -34.15 15.85
N GLY A 214 -23.37 -34.89 14.88
CA GLY A 214 -23.90 -36.21 14.52
C GLY A 214 -23.68 -37.27 15.61
N LEU A 215 -22.67 -37.11 16.46
CA LEU A 215 -22.35 -38.04 17.57
C LEU A 215 -23.15 -37.74 18.84
N ILE A 216 -23.46 -36.46 19.10
CA ILE A 216 -24.16 -36.01 20.31
C ILE A 216 -25.68 -36.25 20.19
N LEU A 217 -26.22 -36.26 18.98
CA LEU A 217 -27.65 -36.47 18.76
C LEU A 217 -28.01 -37.97 18.93
N PRO A 218 -29.04 -38.31 19.72
CA PRO A 218 -29.44 -39.70 19.94
C PRO A 218 -29.79 -40.37 18.61
N LYS A 219 -29.25 -41.59 18.39
CA LYS A 219 -29.48 -42.39 17.19
C LYS A 219 -30.99 -42.51 16.94
N GLY A 220 -31.49 -41.89 15.86
CA GLY A 220 -32.92 -41.82 15.52
C GLY A 220 -33.50 -40.40 15.45
N ARG A 221 -32.91 -39.40 16.11
CA ARG A 221 -33.20 -37.98 15.81
C ARG A 221 -32.34 -37.54 14.64
N ARG A 222 -32.96 -37.39 13.46
CA ARG A 222 -32.32 -36.73 12.32
C ARG A 222 -31.82 -35.35 12.76
N LYS A 223 -30.62 -34.97 12.33
CA LYS A 223 -30.12 -33.58 12.46
C LYS A 223 -31.27 -32.66 12.06
N LYS A 224 -31.63 -31.66 12.88
CA LYS A 224 -32.47 -30.56 12.39
C LYS A 224 -31.64 -29.89 11.30
N VAL A 225 -31.92 -30.27 10.06
CA VAL A 225 -31.32 -29.67 8.88
C VAL A 225 -31.66 -28.19 8.96
N SER A 226 -30.67 -27.30 8.87
CA SER A 226 -30.98 -25.87 8.84
C SER A 226 -31.95 -25.64 7.68
N MET A 227 -33.01 -24.87 7.90
CA MET A 227 -34.04 -24.62 6.86
C MET A 227 -33.39 -24.18 5.54
N ARG A 228 -32.30 -23.41 5.61
CA ARG A 228 -31.50 -22.99 4.46
C ARG A 228 -30.88 -24.16 3.70
N TYR A 229 -30.25 -25.11 4.40
CA TYR A 229 -29.68 -26.31 3.77
C TYR A 229 -30.78 -27.23 3.19
N ALA A 230 -31.92 -27.37 3.87
CA ALA A 230 -33.04 -28.16 3.37
C ALA A 230 -33.62 -27.52 2.10
N ALA A 231 -33.74 -26.20 2.07
CA ALA A 231 -34.16 -25.44 0.89
C ALA A 231 -33.13 -25.56 -0.24
N GLU A 232 -31.82 -25.49 0.03
CA GLU A 232 -30.78 -25.70 -0.98
C GLU A 232 -30.83 -27.10 -1.61
N GLN A 233 -31.05 -28.15 -0.79
CA GLN A 233 -31.24 -29.50 -1.31
C GLN A 233 -32.50 -29.62 -2.16
N ALA A 234 -33.64 -29.10 -1.69
CA ALA A 234 -34.87 -29.08 -2.47
C ALA A 234 -34.71 -28.30 -3.79
N MET A 235 -33.96 -27.18 -3.80
CA MET A 235 -33.65 -26.43 -5.01
C MET A 235 -32.78 -27.21 -6.00
N ASN A 236 -31.88 -28.07 -5.50
CA ASN A 236 -31.03 -28.91 -6.35
C ASN A 236 -31.80 -30.09 -6.98
N GLU A 237 -32.91 -30.50 -6.37
CA GLU A 237 -33.81 -31.54 -6.89
C GLU A 237 -34.80 -31.00 -7.95
N LEU A 238 -34.94 -29.68 -8.09
CA LEU A 238 -35.80 -29.05 -9.10
C LEU A 238 -35.23 -29.18 -10.51
N SER A 239 -36.11 -29.08 -11.51
CA SER A 239 -35.68 -29.00 -12.91
C SER A 239 -34.80 -27.76 -13.15
N PRO A 240 -33.81 -27.84 -14.07
CA PRO A 240 -32.83 -26.77 -14.27
C PRO A 240 -33.46 -25.39 -14.52
N ALA A 241 -34.51 -25.33 -15.34
CA ALA A 241 -35.24 -24.10 -15.65
C ALA A 241 -35.96 -23.49 -14.42
N THR A 242 -36.50 -24.35 -13.55
CA THR A 242 -37.20 -23.90 -12.34
C THR A 242 -36.21 -23.41 -11.29
N ARG A 243 -35.09 -24.13 -11.14
CA ARG A 243 -34.00 -23.74 -10.23
C ARG A 243 -33.41 -22.39 -10.59
N GLU A 244 -33.14 -22.13 -11.86
CA GLU A 244 -32.61 -20.85 -12.33
C GLU A 244 -33.56 -19.69 -12.01
N ARG A 245 -34.86 -19.88 -12.22
CA ARG A 245 -35.89 -18.89 -11.86
C ARG A 245 -35.94 -18.62 -10.36
N VAL A 246 -35.84 -19.65 -9.52
CA VAL A 246 -35.81 -19.49 -8.04
C VAL A 246 -34.57 -18.73 -7.58
N LEU A 247 -33.41 -18.97 -8.21
CA LEU A 247 -32.18 -18.26 -7.89
C LEU A 247 -32.24 -16.77 -8.29
N LEU A 248 -32.87 -16.45 -9.42
CA LEU A 248 -33.12 -15.05 -9.82
C LEU A 248 -34.01 -14.32 -8.79
N ILE A 249 -35.08 -14.97 -8.33
CA ILE A 249 -35.97 -14.40 -7.30
C ILE A 249 -35.23 -14.19 -5.98
N LEU A 250 -34.41 -15.15 -5.54
CA LEU A 250 -33.61 -14.99 -4.32
C LEU A 250 -32.64 -13.82 -4.41
N LYS A 251 -32.03 -13.61 -5.59
CA LYS A 251 -31.14 -12.50 -5.84
C LYS A 251 -31.87 -11.15 -5.77
N GLU A 252 -33.03 -11.04 -6.41
CA GLU A 252 -33.88 -9.83 -6.33
C GLU A 252 -34.33 -9.53 -4.89
N LEU A 253 -34.68 -10.56 -4.11
CA LEU A 253 -35.06 -10.40 -2.71
C LEU A 253 -33.89 -9.93 -1.83
N GLU A 254 -32.67 -10.42 -2.07
CA GLU A 254 -31.45 -9.99 -1.37
C GLU A 254 -31.07 -8.55 -1.73
N GLU A 255 -31.29 -8.13 -2.99
CA GLU A 255 -31.18 -6.74 -3.42
C GLU A 255 -32.22 -5.82 -2.76
N ILE A 256 -33.44 -6.31 -2.49
CA ILE A 256 -34.47 -5.56 -1.76
C ILE A 256 -34.11 -5.44 -0.26
N GLU A 257 -33.59 -6.50 0.34
CA GLU A 257 -33.25 -6.55 1.78
C GLU A 257 -32.02 -5.67 2.12
N THR A 258 -31.14 -5.43 1.14
CA THR A 258 -30.00 -4.50 1.28
C THR A 258 -30.38 -3.02 1.16
N VAL A 259 -31.60 -2.69 0.69
CA VAL A 259 -32.16 -1.34 0.77
C VAL A 259 -32.76 -1.14 2.16
N ASP A 260 -31.88 -0.78 3.09
CA ASP A 260 -32.19 -0.63 4.52
C ASP A 260 -33.44 0.26 4.76
N PRO A 261 -34.53 -0.26 5.35
CA PRO A 261 -35.71 0.53 5.69
C PRO A 261 -35.42 1.60 6.75
N LEU A 262 -34.32 1.51 7.51
CA LEU A 262 -33.88 2.56 8.42
C LEU A 262 -33.44 3.84 7.69
N ALA A 263 -32.90 3.73 6.47
CA ALA A 263 -32.48 4.91 5.69
C ALA A 263 -33.68 5.76 5.25
N LYS A 264 -34.87 5.17 5.11
CA LYS A 264 -36.12 5.90 4.77
C LYS A 264 -36.75 6.61 5.97
N LEU A 265 -36.49 6.17 7.20
CA LEU A 265 -37.00 6.82 8.41
C LEU A 265 -36.16 8.04 8.81
N ALA A 266 -34.85 8.04 8.54
CA ALA A 266 -33.96 9.16 8.85
C ALA A 266 -34.12 10.38 7.92
N ILE A 267 -34.83 10.24 6.80
CA ILE A 267 -35.12 11.33 5.85
C ILE A 267 -36.50 11.95 6.13
N ALA A 268 -37.34 11.28 6.93
CA ALA A 268 -38.69 11.71 7.29
C ALA A 268 -38.80 12.32 8.70
N SER A 269 -37.67 12.56 9.36
CA SER A 269 -37.53 13.25 10.66
C SER A 269 -36.63 14.46 10.52
#